data_AF-A0A434LWP8-F1
#
_entry.id   AF-A0A434LWP8-F1
#
_cell.length_a   1.000
_cell.length_b   1.000
_cell.length_c   1.000
_cell.angle_alpha   90.00
_cell.angle_beta   90.00
_cell.angle_gamma   90.00
#
_symmetry.space_group_name_H-M   'P 1'
#
loop_
_entity.id
_entity.type
_entity.pdbx_description
1 polymer ?
#
loop_
_entity_poly.entity_id
_entity_poly.type
_entity_poly.pdbx_seq_one_letter_code
_entity_poly.pdbx_strand_id
1 'polypeptide(L)'
;MVLTSVMGASSEWQETPPLWHIDAVGGRPPHHWKTMTFLAALRRDRVDAPWLIDGPINGERFLLYVEKVLAPTLQPGDIVIMDNLGSHKGKAVRRAIRVAGARLFFLPKYSPDLNPIEQLFSKLKHWLRKAASRTVQTVCDAIGQILNRITSAECSHYFKNSGYDRN
;
A
#
# COMPACT_ATOMS: atom_id res chain seq x y z
N MET A 1 3.17 -16.90 2.42
CA MET A 1 3.36 -15.68 3.24
C MET A 1 2.85 -14.49 2.45
N VAL A 2 2.03 -13.66 3.08
CA VAL A 2 1.32 -12.53 2.50
C VAL A 2 1.59 -11.33 3.39
N LEU A 3 2.31 -10.33 2.90
CA LEU A 3 2.50 -9.07 3.61
C LEU A 3 1.46 -8.08 3.12
N THR A 4 0.72 -7.44 3.99
CA THR A 4 -0.20 -6.37 3.59
C THR A 4 0.02 -5.14 4.44
N SER A 5 0.03 -3.99 3.77
CA SER A 5 0.30 -2.69 4.37
C SER A 5 -0.49 -1.63 3.63
N VAL A 6 -0.56 -0.45 4.23
CA VAL A 6 -1.24 0.71 3.69
C VAL A 6 -0.19 1.72 3.22
N MET A 7 -0.34 2.18 1.98
CA MET A 7 0.42 3.30 1.43
C MET A 7 -0.48 4.54 1.30
N GLY A 8 -0.19 5.58 2.07
CA GLY A 8 -0.77 6.90 1.83
C GLY A 8 -0.24 7.52 0.53
N ALA A 9 -1.14 8.00 -0.32
CA ALA A 9 -0.86 8.80 -1.50
C ALA A 9 -1.37 10.25 -1.30
N SER A 10 -0.67 11.07 -0.50
CA SER A 10 -0.94 12.52 -0.40
C SER A 10 -0.32 13.29 -1.57
N SER A 11 -0.79 14.49 -1.89
CA SER A 11 -0.14 15.39 -2.86
C SER A 11 1.30 15.79 -2.50
N GLU A 12 1.83 15.38 -1.34
CA GLU A 12 3.25 15.51 -0.95
C GLU A 12 4.19 14.64 -1.81
N TRP A 13 3.65 13.79 -2.70
CA TRP A 13 4.44 13.19 -3.78
C TRP A 13 4.93 14.24 -4.80
N GLN A 14 4.44 15.48 -4.76
CA GLN A 14 4.78 16.55 -5.70
C GLN A 14 5.40 17.76 -4.98
N GLU A 15 6.67 17.70 -4.58
CA GLU A 15 7.44 18.89 -4.13
C GLU A 15 7.85 19.79 -5.31
N THR A 16 6.92 20.12 -6.20
CA THR A 16 7.06 21.30 -7.05
C THR A 16 5.70 21.98 -7.17
N PRO A 17 5.49 23.14 -6.51
CA PRO A 17 4.28 23.90 -6.74
C PRO A 17 4.19 24.26 -8.24
N PRO A 18 3.01 24.20 -8.85
CA PRO A 18 2.83 24.56 -10.26
C PRO A 18 3.21 26.02 -10.52
N LEU A 19 3.71 26.33 -11.73
CA LEU A 19 4.24 27.65 -12.13
C LEU A 19 3.32 28.86 -11.90
N TRP A 20 2.01 28.69 -11.71
CA TRP A 20 1.11 29.80 -11.34
C TRP A 20 1.33 30.30 -9.91
N HIS A 21 2.16 29.62 -9.11
CA HIS A 21 2.53 30.05 -7.75
C HIS A 21 3.56 31.18 -7.70
N ILE A 22 4.14 31.60 -8.84
CA ILE A 22 5.17 32.66 -8.89
C ILE A 22 4.53 34.05 -9.05
N ASP A 23 3.29 34.14 -9.52
CA ASP A 23 2.63 35.43 -9.85
C ASP A 23 1.56 35.88 -8.84
N ALA A 24 1.39 35.17 -7.72
CA ALA A 24 0.43 35.57 -6.69
C ALA A 24 1.12 36.26 -5.51
N VAL A 25 1.22 37.59 -5.56
CA VAL A 25 1.45 38.43 -4.38
C VAL A 25 0.36 38.11 -3.34
N GLY A 26 0.69 37.36 -2.29
CA GLY A 26 -0.12 37.23 -1.08
C GLY A 26 -1.18 36.11 -1.03
N GLY A 27 -1.21 35.16 -1.97
CA GLY A 27 -2.21 34.08 -2.00
C GLY A 27 -1.76 32.82 -1.26
N ARG A 28 -2.40 32.49 -0.14
CA ARG A 28 -2.21 31.22 0.59
C ARG A 28 -2.58 30.03 -0.32
N PRO A 29 -1.78 28.96 -0.43
CA PRO A 29 -2.11 27.81 -1.25
C PRO A 29 -3.46 27.20 -0.81
N PRO A 30 -4.31 26.72 -1.74
CA PRO A 30 -5.62 26.18 -1.41
C PRO A 30 -5.52 25.01 -0.40
N HIS A 31 -6.33 25.10 0.66
CA HIS A 31 -6.24 24.28 1.88
C HIS A 31 -6.80 22.84 1.80
N HIS A 32 -7.06 22.30 0.61
CA HIS A 32 -7.69 20.99 0.44
C HIS A 32 -6.90 20.11 -0.53
N TRP A 33 -5.95 19.37 0.05
CA TRP A 33 -5.21 18.31 -0.63
C TRP A 33 -6.09 17.06 -0.71
N LYS A 34 -6.36 16.54 -1.92
CA LYS A 34 -7.02 15.22 -2.05
C LYS A 34 -6.00 14.13 -1.73
N THR A 35 -6.13 13.52 -0.56
CA THR A 35 -5.36 12.33 -0.17
C THR A 35 -6.00 11.09 -0.78
N MET A 36 -5.25 10.26 -1.49
CA MET A 36 -5.66 8.90 -1.85
C MET A 36 -4.92 7.91 -0.95
N THR A 37 -5.46 6.70 -0.79
CA THR A 37 -4.77 5.62 -0.09
C THR A 37 -4.75 4.37 -0.94
N PHE A 38 -3.56 3.81 -1.15
CA PHE A 38 -3.37 2.55 -1.86
C PHE A 38 -3.09 1.43 -0.85
N LEU A 39 -3.75 0.30 -1.02
CA LEU A 39 -3.54 -0.91 -0.25
C LEU A 39 -3.16 -2.03 -1.20
N ALA A 40 -2.29 -2.92 -0.74
CA ALA A 40 -1.96 -4.13 -1.47
C ALA A 40 -1.48 -5.21 -0.51
N ALA A 41 -1.42 -6.43 -1.04
CA ALA A 41 -0.65 -7.51 -0.50
C ALA A 41 0.56 -7.81 -1.40
N LEU A 42 1.63 -8.29 -0.79
CA LEU A 42 2.81 -8.78 -1.48
C LEU A 42 3.03 -10.24 -1.10
N ARG A 43 3.13 -11.09 -2.12
CA ARG A 43 3.55 -12.48 -2.04
C ARG A 43 4.92 -12.63 -2.73
N ARG A 44 5.60 -13.75 -2.48
CA ARG A 44 6.97 -13.98 -2.99
C ARG A 44 7.04 -13.95 -4.52
N ASP A 45 5.93 -14.24 -5.18
CA ASP A 45 5.80 -14.40 -6.63
C ASP A 45 4.98 -13.29 -7.31
N ARG A 46 4.25 -12.46 -6.56
CA ARG A 46 3.36 -11.43 -7.13
C ARG A 46 2.94 -10.36 -6.14
N VAL A 47 2.49 -9.23 -6.67
CA VAL A 47 1.60 -8.30 -5.95
C VAL A 47 0.18 -8.85 -6.02
N ASP A 48 -0.57 -8.76 -4.93
CA ASP A 48 -1.91 -9.32 -4.78
C ASP A 48 -2.84 -8.29 -4.12
N ALA A 49 -4.15 -8.48 -4.25
CA ALA A 49 -5.18 -7.65 -3.62
C ALA A 49 -4.96 -6.11 -3.72
N PRO A 50 -4.64 -5.50 -4.88
CA PRO A 50 -4.47 -4.05 -4.96
C PRO A 50 -5.83 -3.33 -4.82
N TRP A 51 -5.87 -2.26 -4.03
CA TRP A 51 -7.06 -1.41 -3.88
C TRP A 51 -6.69 0.05 -3.68
N LEU A 52 -7.34 0.95 -4.41
CA LEU A 52 -7.16 2.39 -4.30
C LEU A 52 -8.45 3.02 -3.77
N ILE A 53 -8.34 3.81 -2.70
CA ILE A 53 -9.46 4.53 -2.10
C ILE A 53 -9.20 6.04 -2.06
N ASP A 54 -10.28 6.81 -2.11
CA ASP A 54 -10.23 8.25 -1.88
C ASP A 54 -10.31 8.57 -0.37
N GLY A 55 -9.42 9.43 0.09
CA GLY A 55 -9.28 9.83 1.49
C GLY A 55 -8.43 8.88 2.35
N PRO A 56 -8.36 9.18 3.67
CA PRO A 56 -7.58 8.41 4.62
C PRO A 56 -8.20 7.02 4.90
N ILE A 57 -7.34 6.10 5.35
CA ILE A 57 -7.78 4.81 5.89
C ILE A 57 -8.21 4.94 7.35
N ASN A 58 -9.21 4.17 7.76
CA ASN A 58 -9.57 3.94 9.17
C ASN A 58 -9.84 2.45 9.39
N GLY A 59 -10.19 2.05 10.62
CA GLY A 59 -10.42 0.64 10.95
C GLY A 59 -11.55 -0.02 10.14
N GLU A 60 -12.63 0.71 9.83
CA GLU A 60 -13.77 0.21 9.05
C GLU A 60 -13.40 0.00 7.58
N ARG A 61 -12.77 1.01 6.95
CA ARG A 61 -12.30 0.92 5.56
C ARG A 61 -11.24 -0.18 5.41
N PHE A 62 -10.38 -0.34 6.41
CA PHE A 62 -9.40 -1.42 6.41
C PHE A 62 -10.05 -2.80 6.57
N LEU A 63 -11.06 -2.94 7.44
CA LEU A 63 -11.83 -4.18 7.53
C LEU A 63 -12.49 -4.53 6.20
N LEU A 64 -13.10 -3.54 5.53
CA LEU A 64 -13.73 -3.73 4.24
C LEU A 64 -12.73 -4.23 3.18
N TYR A 65 -11.53 -3.64 3.13
CA TYR A 65 -10.43 -4.14 2.31
C TYR A 65 -10.11 -5.61 2.61
N VAL A 66 -9.98 -5.95 3.90
CA VAL A 66 -9.63 -7.30 4.33
C VAL A 66 -10.71 -8.30 3.90
N GLU A 67 -11.98 -7.99 4.10
CA GLU A 67 -13.08 -8.91 3.80
C GLU A 67 -13.35 -9.05 2.30
N LYS A 68 -13.27 -7.95 1.55
CA LYS A 68 -13.72 -7.91 0.14
C LYS A 68 -12.60 -8.09 -0.87
N VAL A 69 -11.37 -7.78 -0.50
CA VAL A 69 -10.24 -7.76 -1.44
C VAL A 69 -9.15 -8.74 -1.00
N LEU A 70 -8.70 -8.71 0.26
CA LEU A 70 -7.61 -9.58 0.71
C LEU A 70 -8.06 -11.03 0.96
N ALA A 71 -9.06 -11.24 1.81
CA ALA A 71 -9.48 -12.59 2.23
C ALA A 71 -9.84 -13.51 1.06
N PRO A 72 -10.49 -13.04 -0.03
CA PRO A 72 -10.75 -13.87 -1.20
C PRO A 72 -9.50 -14.39 -1.92
N THR A 73 -8.33 -13.76 -1.73
CA THR A 73 -7.06 -14.20 -2.35
C THR A 73 -6.22 -15.10 -1.45
N LEU A 74 -6.67 -15.33 -0.21
CA LEU A 74 -5.98 -16.18 0.76
C LEU A 74 -6.32 -17.66 0.54
N GLN A 75 -5.36 -18.51 0.89
CA GLN A 75 -5.54 -19.96 0.94
C GLN A 75 -5.35 -20.48 2.37
N PRO A 76 -5.99 -21.60 2.74
CA PRO A 76 -5.72 -22.25 4.02
C PRO A 76 -4.21 -22.51 4.22
N GLY A 77 -3.70 -22.15 5.39
CA GLY A 77 -2.27 -22.23 5.71
C GLY A 77 -1.45 -20.98 5.35
N ASP A 78 -2.03 -20.00 4.63
CA ASP A 78 -1.35 -18.72 4.42
C ASP A 78 -1.01 -18.04 5.76
N ILE A 79 0.15 -17.39 5.77
CA ILE A 79 0.60 -16.53 6.88
C ILE A 79 0.48 -15.08 6.40
N VAL A 80 -0.48 -14.35 6.95
CA VAL A 80 -0.66 -12.91 6.75
C VAL A 80 0.15 -12.16 7.79
N ILE A 81 1.00 -11.25 7.33
CA ILE A 81 1.80 -10.35 8.16
C ILE A 81 1.36 -8.92 7.87
N MET A 82 1.04 -8.17 8.92
CA MET A 82 0.65 -6.76 8.85
C MET A 82 1.64 -5.89 9.63
N ASP A 83 1.78 -4.63 9.23
CA ASP A 83 2.43 -3.64 10.08
C ASP A 83 1.65 -3.44 11.40
N ASN A 84 2.26 -2.74 12.36
CA ASN A 84 1.70 -2.57 13.70
C ASN A 84 0.79 -1.31 13.84
N LEU A 85 0.14 -0.88 12.76
CA LEU A 85 -0.76 0.28 12.76
C LEU A 85 -2.07 0.01 13.53
N GLY A 86 -2.63 1.03 14.17
CA GLY A 86 -3.85 0.90 14.98
C GLY A 86 -5.06 0.39 14.20
N SER A 87 -5.22 0.83 12.94
CA SER A 87 -6.29 0.39 12.03
C SER A 87 -6.27 -1.11 11.73
N HIS A 88 -5.11 -1.77 11.85
CA HIS A 88 -4.95 -3.19 11.52
C HIS A 88 -5.35 -4.14 12.67
N LYS A 89 -5.57 -3.61 13.87
CA LYS A 89 -5.71 -4.42 15.10
C LYS A 89 -7.14 -4.85 15.43
N GLY A 90 -8.11 -4.59 14.55
CA GLY A 90 -9.50 -4.94 14.78
C GLY A 90 -9.72 -6.44 15.01
N LYS A 91 -10.55 -6.80 15.99
CA LYS A 91 -10.96 -8.22 16.22
C LYS A 91 -11.62 -8.82 14.96
N ALA A 92 -12.37 -8.00 14.22
CA ALA A 92 -13.01 -8.40 12.98
C ALA A 92 -12.00 -8.75 11.87
N VAL A 93 -10.93 -7.97 11.73
CA VAL A 93 -9.82 -8.25 10.78
C VAL A 93 -9.23 -9.63 11.03
N ARG A 94 -8.89 -9.92 12.30
CA ARG A 94 -8.36 -11.24 12.68
C ARG A 94 -9.34 -12.38 12.37
N ARG A 95 -10.64 -12.15 12.56
CA ARG A 95 -11.69 -13.13 12.28
C ARG A 95 -11.79 -13.41 10.78
N ALA A 96 -11.84 -12.37 9.95
CA ALA A 96 -11.92 -12.50 8.50
C ALA A 96 -10.76 -13.33 7.93
N ILE A 97 -9.53 -13.07 8.37
CA ILE A 97 -8.34 -13.84 7.96
C ILE A 97 -8.42 -15.30 8.43
N ARG A 98 -8.90 -15.54 9.65
CA ARG A 98 -9.04 -16.91 10.20
C ARG A 98 -10.10 -17.72 9.47
N VAL A 99 -11.20 -17.10 9.05
CA VAL A 99 -12.27 -17.75 8.27
C VAL A 99 -11.72 -18.26 6.93
N ALA A 100 -10.78 -17.53 6.32
CA ALA A 100 -10.07 -18.00 5.12
C ALA A 100 -9.03 -19.11 5.39
N GLY A 101 -8.91 -19.61 6.63
CA GLY A 101 -7.94 -20.63 7.02
C GLY A 101 -6.50 -20.12 7.17
N ALA A 102 -6.30 -18.80 7.20
CA ALA A 102 -4.99 -18.17 7.31
C ALA A 102 -4.66 -17.72 8.74
N ARG A 103 -3.37 -17.50 9.02
CA ARG A 103 -2.84 -17.04 10.31
C ARG A 103 -2.39 -15.59 10.20
N LEU A 104 -2.75 -14.75 11.18
CA LEU A 104 -2.34 -13.34 11.24
C LEU A 104 -1.21 -13.13 12.26
N PHE A 105 -0.14 -12.47 11.82
CA PHE A 105 0.96 -11.95 12.63
C PHE A 105 1.14 -10.45 12.41
N PHE A 106 1.75 -9.78 13.38
CA PHE A 106 2.10 -8.36 13.27
C PHE A 106 3.61 -8.21 13.34
N LEU A 107 4.15 -7.29 12.56
CA LEU A 107 5.54 -6.89 12.67
C LEU A 107 5.81 -6.19 14.02
N PRO A 108 7.05 -6.24 14.54
CA PRO A 108 7.47 -5.40 15.64
C PRO A 108 7.23 -3.92 15.32
N LYS A 109 7.01 -3.10 16.35
CA LYS A 109 6.85 -1.66 16.15
C LYS A 109 8.14 -1.07 15.58
N TYR A 110 7.99 -0.12 14.67
CA TYR A 110 9.10 0.62 14.05
C TYR A 110 10.10 -0.25 13.27
N SER A 111 9.65 -1.38 12.70
CA SER A 111 10.47 -2.26 11.86
C SER A 111 10.04 -2.27 10.39
N PRO A 112 10.08 -1.12 9.69
CA PRO A 112 9.72 -1.06 8.26
C PRO A 112 10.73 -1.83 7.37
N ASP A 113 11.96 -2.01 7.83
CA ASP A 113 13.01 -2.82 7.19
C ASP A 113 12.59 -4.29 7.04
N LEU A 114 11.81 -4.80 8.00
CA LEU A 114 11.23 -6.13 7.98
C LEU A 114 9.95 -6.23 7.14
N ASN A 115 9.52 -5.16 6.47
CA ASN A 115 8.30 -5.15 5.66
C ASN A 115 8.61 -5.06 4.15
N PRO A 116 8.81 -6.18 3.44
CA PRO A 116 9.11 -6.21 2.00
C PRO A 116 8.24 -5.33 1.11
N ILE A 117 6.96 -5.14 1.47
CA ILE A 117 6.03 -4.32 0.69
C ILE A 117 6.41 -2.83 0.68
N GLU A 118 7.23 -2.35 1.63
CA GLU A 118 7.73 -0.97 1.63
C GLU A 118 8.66 -0.68 0.44
N GLN A 119 9.37 -1.70 -0.07
CA GLN A 119 10.19 -1.57 -1.28
C GLN A 119 9.31 -1.41 -2.52
N LEU A 120 8.24 -2.20 -2.62
CA LEU A 120 7.20 -2.04 -3.64
C LEU A 120 6.59 -0.63 -3.59
N PHE A 121 6.19 -0.18 -2.39
CA PHE A 121 5.62 1.14 -2.21
C PHE A 121 6.60 2.25 -2.59
N SER A 122 7.88 2.12 -2.23
CA SER A 122 8.92 3.07 -2.63
C SER A 122 9.06 3.16 -4.16
N LYS A 123 8.96 2.04 -4.88
CA LYS A 123 8.94 2.01 -6.34
C LYS A 123 7.68 2.69 -6.89
N LEU A 124 6.49 2.32 -6.42
CA LEU A 124 5.21 2.93 -6.85
C LEU A 124 5.24 4.45 -6.68
N LYS A 125 5.68 4.89 -5.49
CA LYS A 125 5.88 6.30 -5.15
C LYS A 125 6.77 6.99 -6.18
N HIS A 126 7.97 6.47 -6.43
CA HIS A 126 8.91 7.04 -7.39
C HIS A 126 8.29 7.24 -8.79
N TRP A 127 7.59 6.23 -9.31
CA TRP A 127 6.95 6.32 -10.62
C TRP A 127 5.74 7.26 -10.66
N LEU A 128 4.92 7.28 -9.59
CA LEU A 128 3.81 8.21 -9.49
C LEU A 128 4.26 9.67 -9.41
N ARG A 129 5.38 9.95 -8.74
CA ARG A 129 6.03 11.27 -8.77
C ARG A 129 6.40 11.66 -10.19
N LYS A 130 7.03 10.74 -10.93
CA LYS A 130 7.46 10.96 -12.32
C LYS A 130 6.29 11.16 -13.29
N ALA A 131 5.16 10.48 -13.06
CA ALA A 131 3.98 10.58 -13.91
C ALA A 131 3.17 11.89 -13.71
N ALA A 132 3.43 12.64 -12.63
CA ALA A 132 2.75 13.90 -12.30
C ALA A 132 1.20 13.85 -12.40
N SER A 133 0.61 12.68 -12.13
CA SER A 133 -0.83 12.44 -12.26
C SER A 133 -1.63 13.23 -11.23
N ARG A 134 -2.73 13.88 -11.66
CA ARG A 134 -3.52 14.82 -10.85
C ARG A 134 -4.97 14.41 -10.62
N THR A 135 -5.38 13.26 -11.14
CA THR A 135 -6.74 12.72 -10.95
C THR A 135 -6.68 11.30 -10.40
N VAL A 136 -7.75 10.87 -9.74
CA VAL A 136 -7.91 9.50 -9.25
C VAL A 136 -7.74 8.50 -10.39
N GLN A 137 -8.36 8.76 -11.55
CA GLN A 137 -8.29 7.88 -12.71
C GLN A 137 -6.85 7.72 -13.22
N THR A 138 -6.15 8.84 -13.44
CA THR A 138 -4.76 8.80 -13.91
C THR A 138 -3.82 8.11 -12.94
N VAL A 139 -4.07 8.23 -11.63
CA VAL A 139 -3.29 7.51 -10.61
C VAL A 139 -3.61 6.02 -10.65
N CYS A 140 -4.88 5.64 -10.77
CA CYS A 140 -5.29 4.24 -10.92
C CYS A 140 -4.64 3.60 -12.16
N ASP A 141 -4.67 4.28 -13.30
CA ASP A 141 -4.08 3.79 -14.56
C ASP A 141 -2.56 3.64 -14.42
N ALA A 142 -1.89 4.64 -13.83
CA ALA A 142 -0.45 4.59 -13.58
C ALA A 142 -0.08 3.43 -12.63
N ILE A 143 -0.82 3.24 -11.55
CA ILE A 143 -0.63 2.09 -10.64
C ILE A 143 -0.79 0.79 -11.42
N GLY A 144 -1.86 0.62 -12.20
CA GLY A 144 -2.09 -0.58 -13.01
C GLY A 144 -0.92 -0.87 -13.97
N GLN A 145 -0.42 0.15 -14.67
CA GLN A 145 0.74 0.00 -15.56
C GLN A 145 2.01 -0.41 -14.81
N ILE A 146 2.25 0.13 -13.61
CA ILE A 146 3.41 -0.22 -12.79
C ILE A 146 3.28 -1.66 -12.29
N LEU A 147 2.11 -2.04 -11.78
CA LEU A 147 1.86 -3.39 -11.26
C LEU A 147 2.07 -4.45 -12.35
N ASN A 148 1.64 -4.19 -13.59
CA ASN A 148 1.85 -5.09 -14.73
C ASN A 148 3.33 -5.32 -15.10
N ARG A 149 4.25 -4.49 -14.60
CA ARG A 149 5.71 -4.62 -14.85
C ARG A 149 6.45 -5.32 -13.72
N ILE A 150 5.79 -5.59 -12.60
CA ILE A 150 6.42 -6.26 -11.45
C ILE A 150 6.48 -7.75 -11.73
N THR A 151 7.69 -8.29 -11.65
CA THR A 151 7.94 -9.71 -11.90
C THR A 151 7.98 -10.51 -10.60
N SER A 152 7.78 -11.82 -10.70
CA SER A 152 7.96 -12.76 -9.58
C SER A 152 9.37 -12.72 -8.99
N ALA A 153 10.40 -12.60 -9.85
CA ALA A 153 11.78 -12.45 -9.42
C ALA A 153 11.98 -11.16 -8.60
N GLU A 154 11.40 -10.04 -9.05
CA GLU A 154 11.44 -8.78 -8.30
C GLU A 154 10.73 -8.90 -6.94
N CYS A 155 9.57 -9.56 -6.88
CA CYS A 155 8.88 -9.81 -5.61
C CYS A 155 9.77 -10.61 -4.66
N SER A 156 10.41 -11.68 -5.16
CA SER A 156 11.33 -12.51 -4.38
C SER A 156 12.52 -11.72 -3.85
N HIS A 157 13.08 -10.79 -4.64
CA HIS A 157 14.14 -9.90 -4.19
C HIS A 157 13.70 -8.99 -3.03
N TYR A 158 12.47 -8.49 -3.03
CA TYR A 158 11.97 -7.70 -1.89
C TYR A 158 11.99 -8.51 -0.58
N PHE A 159 11.55 -9.78 -0.61
CA PHE A 159 11.63 -10.66 0.56
C PHE A 159 13.07 -10.90 1.00
N LYS A 160 13.97 -11.16 0.05
CA LYS A 160 15.39 -11.36 0.33
C LYS A 160 16.03 -10.16 1.01
N ASN A 161 15.77 -8.97 0.48
CA ASN A 161 16.31 -7.71 1.01
C ASN A 161 15.83 -7.39 2.42
N SER A 162 14.64 -7.87 2.81
CA SER A 162 14.12 -7.74 4.18
C SER A 162 14.45 -8.94 5.09
N GLY A 163 15.38 -9.82 4.68
CA GLY A 163 15.90 -10.88 5.54
C GLY A 163 15.10 -12.18 5.58
N TYR A 164 14.13 -12.37 4.68
CA TYR A 164 13.30 -13.59 4.61
C TYR A 164 13.92 -14.73 3.78
N ASP A 165 15.23 -14.67 3.53
CA ASP A 165 15.99 -15.64 2.73
C ASP A 165 17.11 -16.31 3.54
N ARG A 166 17.02 -16.26 4.88
CA ARG A 166 17.98 -16.92 5.76
C ARG A 166 17.65 -18.41 5.86
N ASN A 167 18.42 -19.22 5.15
CA ASN A 167 18.70 -20.61 5.50
C ASN A 167 19.48 -20.68 6.81
#